data_AF-A0A3S8ZS73-F1
#
_entry.id   AF-A0A3S8ZS73-F1
#
_cell.length_a   1.000
_cell.length_b   1.000
_cell.length_c   1.000
_cell.angle_alpha   90.00
_cell.angle_beta   90.00
_cell.angle_gamma   90.00
#
_symmetry.space_group_name_H-M   'P 1'
#
loop_
_entity.id
_entity.type
_entity.pdbx_description
1 polymer ?
#
loop_
_entity_poly.entity_id
_entity_poly.type
_entity_poly.pdbx_seq_one_letter_code
_entity_poly.pdbx_strand_id
1 'polypeptide(L)'
;MNTYEVEELTALKREPLLDYSEHYCFVISEANLSYDIVQRGLDKNKDNPNFPRAGLMQGTRQRAWDALNHLCMAYSAGNPLDELKDFYPTVLEYWEVYAKYDRLFDDSPEAGGRRVPHLDLYDFDYWQALYLVCFGLLLGHSKLIPRWAPILDYENDDPDILLETLLAPFVQGRAAGVVYTRNLPYKKLQKVLDAQPEKRPALMAKYLDEWYTASRREGYYEKHDCPGFTGYWSYEAAAITWLLEIDDSSYRDKFFYPAELVDYARAQYSMPQAAEQLQTGRAAANTACPRSGWWWTPAQFASRREFAQGELMPDFPSSSYGATIWYWDINQE
;
A
#
# COMPACT_ATOMS: atom_id res chain seq x y z
N MET A 1 1.67 -15.40 15.15
CA MET A 1 0.30 -15.83 14.83
C MET A 1 0.17 -17.30 15.18
N ASN A 2 -1.04 -17.75 15.51
CA ASN A 2 -1.28 -19.15 15.82
C ASN A 2 -1.21 -20.00 14.54
N THR A 3 -0.79 -21.25 14.68
CA THR A 3 -0.94 -22.27 13.65
C THR A 3 -2.30 -22.94 13.83
N TYR A 4 -3.02 -23.15 12.74
CA TYR A 4 -4.33 -23.79 12.74
C TYR A 4 -4.28 -25.07 11.94
N GLU A 5 -5.12 -26.02 12.31
CA GLU A 5 -5.33 -27.22 11.50
C GLU A 5 -6.15 -26.88 10.24
N VAL A 6 -5.92 -27.62 9.16
CA VAL A 6 -6.55 -27.36 7.84
C VAL A 6 -8.08 -27.39 7.93
N GLU A 7 -8.62 -28.30 8.74
CA GLU A 7 -10.06 -28.46 8.94
C GLU A 7 -10.70 -27.26 9.65
N GLU A 8 -9.97 -26.56 10.52
CA GLU A 8 -10.47 -25.41 11.28
C GLU A 8 -10.62 -24.17 10.39
N LEU A 9 -9.68 -23.97 9.46
CA LEU A 9 -9.67 -22.81 8.57
C LEU A 9 -10.55 -22.97 7.33
N THR A 10 -10.82 -24.21 6.89
CA THR A 10 -11.62 -24.45 5.68
C THR A 10 -13.03 -23.83 5.78
N ALA A 11 -13.61 -23.77 6.98
CA ALA A 11 -14.91 -23.12 7.20
C ALA A 11 -14.84 -21.59 7.29
N LEU A 12 -13.65 -21.03 7.53
CA LEU A 12 -13.40 -19.60 7.74
C LEU A 12 -12.76 -18.92 6.51
N LYS A 13 -12.51 -19.69 5.44
CA LYS A 13 -11.76 -19.21 4.29
C LYS A 13 -12.35 -17.96 3.65
N ARG A 14 -11.50 -16.96 3.43
CA ARG A 14 -11.86 -15.75 2.67
C ARG A 14 -11.63 -15.96 1.18
N GLU A 15 -10.52 -16.61 0.81
CA GLU A 15 -10.20 -16.89 -0.60
C GLU A 15 -10.70 -18.30 -0.99
N PRO A 16 -11.70 -18.42 -1.88
CA PRO A 16 -12.22 -19.72 -2.27
C PRO A 16 -11.22 -20.57 -3.06
N LEU A 17 -10.31 -19.97 -3.83
CA LEU A 17 -9.32 -20.66 -4.66
C LEU A 17 -8.06 -21.08 -3.89
N LEU A 18 -7.94 -20.74 -2.61
CA LEU A 18 -6.80 -21.13 -1.79
C LEU A 18 -6.87 -22.62 -1.46
N ASP A 19 -5.81 -23.37 -1.78
CA ASP A 19 -5.62 -24.74 -1.31
C ASP A 19 -4.95 -24.74 0.07
N TYR A 20 -5.72 -25.11 1.08
CA TYR A 20 -5.30 -25.09 2.49
C TYR A 20 -4.28 -26.18 2.82
N SER A 21 -4.46 -27.37 2.26
CA SER A 21 -3.60 -28.52 2.57
C SER A 21 -2.18 -28.33 2.07
N GLU A 22 -2.03 -27.74 0.89
CA GLU A 22 -0.71 -27.59 0.27
C GLU A 22 -0.13 -26.18 0.45
N HIS A 23 -0.93 -25.11 0.36
CA HIS A 23 -0.38 -23.75 0.31
C HIS A 23 -0.27 -23.10 1.68
N TYR A 24 -1.30 -23.20 2.53
CA TYR A 24 -1.29 -22.55 3.84
C TYR A 24 -0.18 -23.11 4.73
N CYS A 25 -0.19 -24.43 4.96
CA CYS A 25 0.81 -25.08 5.82
C CYS A 25 2.24 -24.85 5.32
N PHE A 26 2.45 -24.91 4.00
CA PHE A 26 3.75 -24.63 3.40
C PHE A 26 4.20 -23.18 3.64
N VAL A 27 3.38 -22.19 3.30
CA VAL A 27 3.78 -20.77 3.43
C VAL A 27 4.05 -20.40 4.89
N ILE A 28 3.20 -20.84 5.82
CA ILE A 28 3.35 -20.50 7.25
C ILE A 28 4.59 -21.18 7.84
N SER A 29 4.82 -22.46 7.52
CA SER A 29 6.00 -23.19 8.02
C SER A 29 7.31 -22.64 7.47
N GLU A 30 7.38 -22.36 6.16
CA GLU A 30 8.56 -21.76 5.52
C GLU A 30 8.84 -20.37 6.09
N ALA A 31 7.81 -19.54 6.30
CA ALA A 31 7.97 -18.23 6.90
C ALA A 31 8.53 -18.32 8.32
N ASN A 32 7.97 -19.19 9.17
CA ASN A 32 8.46 -19.37 10.54
C ASN A 32 9.93 -19.86 10.57
N LEU A 33 10.28 -20.80 9.69
CA LEU A 33 11.65 -21.29 9.56
C LEU A 33 12.60 -20.17 9.10
N SER A 34 12.18 -19.36 8.13
CA SER A 34 12.92 -18.21 7.62
C SER A 34 13.21 -17.20 8.74
N TYR A 35 12.23 -16.90 9.59
CA TYR A 35 12.39 -15.96 10.71
C TYR A 35 13.51 -16.39 11.64
N ASP A 36 13.52 -17.65 12.05
CA ASP A 36 14.50 -18.22 12.97
C ASP A 36 15.90 -18.34 12.35
N ILE A 37 15.99 -18.75 11.09
CA ILE A 37 17.27 -18.88 10.38
C ILE A 37 17.92 -17.51 10.23
N VAL A 38 17.15 -16.52 9.78
CA VAL A 38 17.67 -15.17 9.55
C VAL A 38 18.03 -14.51 10.88
N GLN A 39 17.25 -14.71 11.95
CA GLN A 39 17.57 -14.17 13.27
C GLN A 39 18.89 -14.74 13.81
N ARG A 40 19.08 -16.07 13.75
CA ARG A 40 20.36 -16.69 14.15
C ARG A 40 21.53 -16.22 13.29
N GLY A 41 21.29 -16.03 11.99
CA GLY A 41 22.26 -15.49 11.05
C GLY A 41 22.72 -14.09 11.43
N LEU A 42 21.78 -13.21 11.80
CA LEU A 42 22.04 -11.87 12.30
C LEU A 42 22.81 -11.89 13.62
N ASP A 43 22.38 -12.68 14.61
CA ASP A 43 23.04 -12.75 15.92
C ASP A 43 24.49 -13.21 15.82
N LYS A 44 24.78 -14.10 14.86
CA LYS A 44 26.13 -14.59 14.60
C LYS A 44 27.01 -13.59 13.84
N ASN A 45 26.45 -12.83 12.89
CA ASN A 45 27.24 -12.15 11.86
C ASN A 45 27.08 -10.62 11.79
N LYS A 46 26.12 -10.01 12.51
CA LYS A 46 25.84 -8.56 12.41
C LYS A 46 27.06 -7.67 12.71
N ASP A 47 27.95 -8.13 13.59
CA ASP A 47 29.17 -7.42 14.00
C ASP A 47 30.45 -8.02 13.40
N ASN A 48 30.32 -9.01 12.49
CA ASN A 48 31.46 -9.68 11.87
C ASN A 48 31.92 -8.93 10.61
N PRO A 49 33.08 -8.23 10.64
CA PRO A 49 33.53 -7.42 9.50
C PRO A 49 33.93 -8.25 8.27
N ASN A 50 34.14 -9.56 8.43
CA ASN A 50 34.51 -10.47 7.34
C ASN A 50 33.29 -11.17 6.73
N PHE A 51 32.10 -11.02 7.31
CA PHE A 51 30.89 -11.61 6.74
C PHE A 51 30.37 -10.70 5.60
N PRO A 52 30.03 -11.25 4.42
CA PRO A 52 29.53 -10.44 3.30
C PRO A 52 28.25 -9.69 3.68
N ARG A 53 28.22 -8.37 3.47
CA ARG A 53 27.02 -7.56 3.73
C ARG A 53 25.87 -7.99 2.84
N ALA A 54 26.17 -8.42 1.60
CA ALA A 54 25.19 -8.99 0.70
C ALA A 54 24.40 -10.15 1.33
N GLY A 55 25.06 -11.00 2.15
CA GLY A 55 24.40 -12.12 2.81
C GLY A 55 23.39 -11.70 3.88
N LEU A 56 23.71 -10.64 4.64
CA LEU A 56 22.78 -10.07 5.63
C LEU A 56 21.60 -9.37 4.95
N MET A 57 21.88 -8.58 3.91
CA MET A 57 20.86 -7.93 3.09
C MET A 57 19.90 -8.97 2.47
N GLN A 58 20.42 -10.01 1.81
CA GLN A 58 19.59 -11.05 1.19
C GLN A 58 18.74 -11.82 2.21
N GLY A 59 19.33 -12.22 3.33
CA GLY A 59 18.60 -12.95 4.38
C GLY A 59 17.49 -12.11 5.00
N THR A 60 17.77 -10.85 5.31
CA THR A 60 16.76 -9.94 5.88
C THR A 60 15.67 -9.58 4.90
N ARG A 61 15.99 -9.44 3.60
CA ARG A 61 15.00 -9.28 2.52
C ARG A 61 14.05 -10.46 2.45
N GLN A 62 14.59 -11.68 2.41
CA GLN A 62 13.77 -12.90 2.36
C GLN A 62 12.81 -12.97 3.55
N ARG A 63 13.29 -12.71 4.78
CA ARG A 63 12.45 -12.65 5.97
C ARG A 63 11.33 -11.60 5.87
N ALA A 64 11.63 -10.42 5.32
CA ALA A 64 10.64 -9.36 5.15
C ALA A 64 9.54 -9.75 4.14
N TRP A 65 9.94 -10.38 3.02
CA TRP A 65 9.02 -10.90 2.01
C TRP A 65 8.15 -12.04 2.55
N ASP A 66 8.75 -12.99 3.26
CA ASP A 66 8.03 -14.10 3.90
C ASP A 66 7.00 -13.58 4.91
N ALA A 67 7.31 -12.50 5.62
CA ALA A 67 6.39 -11.89 6.57
C ALA A 67 5.18 -11.22 5.93
N LEU A 68 5.35 -10.56 4.78
CA LEU A 68 4.22 -10.06 4.01
C LEU A 68 3.38 -11.23 3.45
N ASN A 69 4.03 -12.26 2.89
CA ASN A 69 3.33 -13.44 2.38
C ASN A 69 2.54 -14.15 3.47
N HIS A 70 3.11 -14.27 4.67
CA HIS A 70 2.45 -14.81 5.86
C HIS A 70 1.21 -13.99 6.22
N LEU A 71 1.30 -12.65 6.21
CA LEU A 71 0.16 -11.77 6.49
C LEU A 71 -0.96 -11.94 5.44
N CYS A 72 -0.60 -11.96 4.14
CA CYS A 72 -1.56 -12.16 3.05
C CYS A 72 -2.21 -13.55 3.11
N MET A 73 -1.41 -14.58 3.36
CA MET A 73 -1.87 -15.96 3.51
C MET A 73 -2.83 -16.09 4.69
N ALA A 74 -2.48 -15.54 5.87
CA ALA A 74 -3.33 -15.56 7.05
C ALA A 74 -4.66 -14.84 6.82
N TYR A 75 -4.66 -13.73 6.07
CA TYR A 75 -5.90 -13.08 5.67
C TYR A 75 -6.77 -14.00 4.82
N SER A 76 -6.24 -14.51 3.72
CA SER A 76 -6.95 -15.39 2.80
C SER A 76 -7.44 -16.68 3.47
N ALA A 77 -6.65 -17.18 4.41
CA ALA A 77 -6.89 -18.38 5.19
C ALA A 77 -8.10 -18.28 6.15
N GLY A 78 -8.55 -17.06 6.47
CA GLY A 78 -9.61 -16.89 7.45
C GLY A 78 -9.13 -16.67 8.89
N ASN A 79 -7.84 -16.43 9.10
CA ASN A 79 -7.32 -16.17 10.46
C ASN A 79 -8.02 -14.92 11.05
N PRO A 80 -8.21 -14.85 12.37
CA PRO A 80 -8.81 -13.70 13.04
C PRO A 80 -8.01 -12.41 12.78
N LEU A 81 -8.71 -11.32 12.47
CA LEU A 81 -8.06 -10.04 12.15
C LEU A 81 -7.26 -9.45 13.32
N ASP A 82 -7.63 -9.77 14.56
CA ASP A 82 -6.84 -9.40 15.75
C ASP A 82 -5.45 -10.04 15.73
N GLU A 83 -5.30 -11.27 15.22
CA GLU A 83 -3.98 -11.90 15.09
C GLU A 83 -3.13 -11.24 14.00
N LEU A 84 -3.75 -10.86 12.88
CA LEU A 84 -3.07 -10.12 11.81
C LEU A 84 -2.63 -8.75 12.31
N LYS A 85 -3.51 -8.06 13.04
CA LYS A 85 -3.22 -6.78 13.69
C LYS A 85 -2.03 -6.93 14.64
N ASP A 86 -2.03 -7.91 15.52
CA ASP A 86 -0.93 -8.09 16.48
C ASP A 86 0.39 -8.48 15.79
N PHE A 87 0.33 -9.15 14.64
CA PHE A 87 1.50 -9.51 13.86
C PHE A 87 2.10 -8.34 13.05
N TYR A 88 1.26 -7.43 12.55
CA TYR A 88 1.69 -6.34 11.66
C TYR A 88 2.91 -5.52 12.14
N PRO A 89 3.03 -5.11 13.42
CA PRO A 89 4.23 -4.42 13.91
C PRO A 89 5.52 -5.22 13.70
N THR A 90 5.47 -6.55 13.83
CA THR A 90 6.62 -7.43 13.59
C THR A 90 7.00 -7.43 12.10
N VAL A 91 6.01 -7.42 11.21
CA VAL A 91 6.23 -7.32 9.76
C VAL A 91 6.99 -6.02 9.44
N LEU A 92 6.53 -4.89 9.96
CA LEU A 92 7.20 -3.60 9.78
C LEU A 92 8.64 -3.63 10.32
N GLU A 93 8.87 -4.20 11.51
CA GLU A 93 10.23 -4.33 12.07
C GLU A 93 11.16 -5.16 11.18
N TYR A 94 10.66 -6.24 10.56
CA TYR A 94 11.46 -7.01 9.61
C TYR A 94 11.83 -6.22 8.36
N TRP A 95 10.91 -5.40 7.84
CA TRP A 95 11.18 -4.49 6.73
C TRP A 95 12.16 -3.37 7.09
N GLU A 96 12.09 -2.80 8.30
CA GLU A 96 13.07 -1.83 8.79
C GLU A 96 14.46 -2.44 8.95
N VAL A 97 14.53 -3.69 9.44
CA VAL A 97 15.79 -4.42 9.52
C VAL A 97 16.35 -4.67 8.12
N TYR A 98 15.53 -5.08 7.15
CA TYR A 98 15.95 -5.21 5.77
C TYR A 98 16.47 -3.87 5.22
N ALA A 99 15.68 -2.80 5.30
CA ALA A 99 16.06 -1.46 4.87
C ALA A 99 17.42 -1.02 5.44
N LYS A 100 17.69 -1.32 6.72
CA LYS A 100 19.00 -1.06 7.32
C LYS A 100 20.12 -1.82 6.62
N TYR A 101 19.99 -3.13 6.43
CA TYR A 101 21.06 -3.95 5.84
C TYR A 101 21.23 -3.74 4.34
N ASP A 102 20.17 -3.37 3.65
CA ASP A 102 20.19 -2.95 2.26
C ASP A 102 21.05 -1.69 2.07
N ARG A 103 20.82 -0.64 2.87
CA ARG A 103 21.69 0.56 2.89
C ARG A 103 23.13 0.24 3.21
N LEU A 104 23.37 -0.62 4.21
CA LEU A 104 24.72 -1.03 4.58
C LEU A 104 25.44 -1.76 3.44
N PHE A 105 24.72 -2.56 2.65
CA PHE A 105 25.25 -3.21 1.46
C PHE A 105 25.54 -2.21 0.35
N ASP A 106 24.58 -1.33 0.04
CA ASP A 106 24.68 -0.27 -0.96
C ASP A 106 25.86 0.68 -0.71
N ASP A 107 26.10 1.05 0.55
CA ASP A 107 27.23 1.90 0.97
C ASP A 107 28.58 1.17 0.96
N SER A 108 28.59 -0.14 0.71
CA SER A 108 29.81 -0.94 0.74
C SER A 108 30.45 -1.11 -0.63
N PRO A 109 31.75 -1.46 -0.70
CA PRO A 109 32.40 -1.81 -1.96
C PRO A 109 31.74 -2.99 -2.70
N GLU A 110 30.99 -3.85 -1.99
CA GLU A 110 30.32 -5.02 -2.58
C GLU A 110 29.27 -4.62 -3.61
N ALA A 111 28.59 -3.48 -3.42
CA ALA A 111 27.55 -2.99 -4.33
C ALA A 111 28.12 -2.38 -5.62
N GLY A 112 29.43 -2.11 -5.68
CA GLY A 112 30.08 -1.52 -6.84
C GLY A 112 29.56 -0.12 -7.17
N GLY A 113 29.13 0.64 -6.16
CA GLY A 113 28.58 1.99 -6.30
C GLY A 113 27.13 2.04 -6.78
N ARG A 114 26.46 0.90 -6.91
CA ARG A 114 25.01 0.85 -7.17
C ARG A 114 24.26 0.97 -5.86
N ARG A 115 23.17 1.73 -5.89
CA ARG A 115 22.14 1.73 -4.86
C ARG A 115 20.83 1.32 -5.49
N VAL A 116 20.02 0.59 -4.74
CA VAL A 116 18.74 0.06 -5.23
C VAL A 116 17.65 0.37 -4.22
N PRO A 117 16.42 0.67 -4.67
CA PRO A 117 15.32 0.90 -3.75
C PRO A 117 15.04 -0.34 -2.89
N HIS A 118 14.65 -0.14 -1.63
CA HIS A 118 14.20 -1.25 -0.77
C HIS A 118 12.95 -1.92 -1.33
N LEU A 119 12.10 -1.13 -1.98
CA LEU A 119 10.90 -1.53 -2.69
C LEU A 119 10.90 -0.79 -4.02
N ASP A 120 11.22 -1.48 -5.12
CA ASP A 120 11.18 -0.87 -6.45
C ASP A 120 9.73 -0.64 -6.88
N LEU A 121 9.32 0.63 -6.92
CA LEU A 121 7.95 1.00 -7.24
C LEU A 121 7.62 0.86 -8.72
N TYR A 122 8.60 0.67 -9.61
CA TYR A 122 8.40 0.44 -11.03
C TYR A 122 8.30 -1.06 -11.38
N ASP A 123 8.85 -1.93 -10.53
CA ASP A 123 8.82 -3.37 -10.71
C ASP A 123 7.68 -4.06 -9.92
N PHE A 124 7.78 -5.38 -9.79
CA PHE A 124 6.85 -6.20 -9.02
C PHE A 124 6.94 -5.96 -7.50
N ASP A 125 7.82 -5.12 -6.97
CA ASP A 125 7.82 -4.78 -5.54
C ASP A 125 6.73 -3.78 -5.16
N TYR A 126 6.12 -3.11 -6.16
CA TYR A 126 5.03 -2.17 -5.93
C TYR A 126 3.85 -2.76 -5.15
N TRP A 127 3.42 -3.99 -5.47
CA TRP A 127 2.30 -4.60 -4.75
C TRP A 127 2.67 -4.90 -3.29
N GLN A 128 3.96 -5.15 -2.99
CA GLN A 128 4.42 -5.33 -1.62
C GLN A 128 4.28 -4.02 -0.85
N ALA A 129 4.78 -2.91 -1.40
CA ALA A 129 4.62 -1.57 -0.84
C ALA A 129 3.15 -1.24 -0.58
N LEU A 130 2.30 -1.46 -1.60
CA LEU A 130 0.87 -1.18 -1.51
C LEU A 130 0.20 -2.01 -0.43
N TYR A 131 0.50 -3.31 -0.34
CA TYR A 131 -0.13 -4.20 0.63
C TYR A 131 0.31 -3.85 2.05
N LEU A 132 1.58 -3.57 2.28
CA LEU A 132 2.11 -3.17 3.59
C LEU A 132 1.45 -1.89 4.11
N VAL A 133 1.26 -0.89 3.24
CA VAL A 133 0.53 0.34 3.59
C VAL A 133 -0.94 0.05 3.84
N CYS A 134 -1.61 -0.68 2.94
CA CYS A 134 -3.04 -1.00 3.09
C CYS A 134 -3.34 -1.79 4.36
N PHE A 135 -2.56 -2.83 4.68
CA PHE A 135 -2.71 -3.60 5.92
C PHE A 135 -2.47 -2.72 7.15
N GLY A 136 -1.50 -1.82 7.12
CA GLY A 136 -1.26 -0.90 8.24
C GLY A 136 -2.47 -0.03 8.52
N LEU A 137 -3.09 0.51 7.48
CA LEU A 137 -4.31 1.30 7.61
C LEU A 137 -5.49 0.45 8.09
N LEU A 138 -5.74 -0.66 7.42
CA LEU A 138 -6.92 -1.50 7.63
C LEU A 138 -6.89 -2.30 8.93
N LEU A 139 -5.71 -2.59 9.49
CA LEU A 139 -5.55 -3.28 10.78
C LEU A 139 -5.45 -2.31 11.97
N GLY A 140 -5.71 -1.01 11.76
CA GLY A 140 -5.73 -0.02 12.83
C GLY A 140 -4.35 0.50 13.27
N HIS A 141 -3.33 0.35 12.43
CA HIS A 141 -1.96 0.79 12.67
C HIS A 141 -1.60 2.09 11.93
N SER A 142 -2.56 2.99 11.76
CA SER A 142 -2.35 4.29 11.10
C SER A 142 -1.19 5.10 11.71
N LYS A 143 -0.94 4.98 13.02
CA LYS A 143 0.19 5.61 13.73
C LYS A 143 1.57 5.06 13.32
N LEU A 144 1.63 3.88 12.71
CA LEU A 144 2.87 3.28 12.22
C LEU A 144 3.19 3.69 10.77
N ILE A 145 2.23 4.25 10.04
CA ILE A 145 2.38 4.66 8.63
C ILE A 145 3.59 5.60 8.40
N PRO A 146 3.92 6.56 9.27
CA PRO A 146 5.14 7.37 9.13
C PRO A 146 6.44 6.58 9.00
N ARG A 147 6.51 5.36 9.56
CA ARG A 147 7.71 4.52 9.51
C ARG A 147 7.94 3.91 8.13
N TRP A 148 6.91 3.83 7.27
CA TRP A 148 7.04 3.36 5.90
C TRP A 148 7.63 4.39 4.95
N ALA A 149 7.44 5.70 5.20
CA ALA A 149 7.97 6.76 4.34
C ALA A 149 9.47 6.61 4.03
N PRO A 150 10.39 6.50 5.01
CA PRO A 150 11.82 6.33 4.71
C PRO A 150 12.19 4.99 4.05
N ILE A 151 11.28 4.01 4.02
CA ILE A 151 11.47 2.74 3.30
C ILE A 151 11.09 2.93 1.83
N LEU A 152 9.94 3.57 1.58
CA LEU A 152 9.42 3.83 0.24
C LEU A 152 10.24 4.90 -0.50
N ASP A 153 10.79 5.88 0.21
CA ASP A 153 11.54 6.99 -0.41
C ASP A 153 12.96 6.60 -0.85
N TYR A 154 13.52 5.52 -0.31
CA TYR A 154 14.92 5.18 -0.57
C TYR A 154 15.11 4.77 -2.03
N GLU A 155 15.88 5.58 -2.77
CA GLU A 155 16.22 5.38 -4.19
C GLU A 155 14.98 5.26 -5.11
N ASN A 156 13.84 5.81 -4.70
CA ASN A 156 12.66 6.02 -5.55
C ASN A 156 12.51 7.53 -5.83
N ASP A 157 12.89 7.96 -7.04
CA ASP A 157 12.92 9.38 -7.41
C ASP A 157 11.52 9.98 -7.63
N ASP A 158 10.55 9.17 -8.08
CA ASP A 158 9.21 9.62 -8.43
C ASP A 158 8.16 9.17 -7.38
N PRO A 159 7.56 10.09 -6.62
CA PRO A 159 6.51 9.76 -5.65
C PRO A 159 5.26 9.18 -6.35
N ASP A 160 4.84 7.97 -5.98
CA ASP A 160 3.67 7.31 -6.57
C ASP A 160 2.34 7.90 -6.08
N ILE A 161 1.42 8.22 -6.99
CA ILE A 161 0.15 8.89 -6.68
C ILE A 161 -0.70 8.10 -5.69
N LEU A 162 -0.80 6.78 -5.81
CA LEU A 162 -1.65 5.99 -4.91
C LEU A 162 -1.02 5.88 -3.53
N LEU A 163 0.27 5.53 -3.46
CA LEU A 163 0.98 5.42 -2.18
C LEU A 163 1.01 6.77 -1.45
N GLU A 164 1.33 7.87 -2.14
CA GLU A 164 1.32 9.20 -1.53
C GLU A 164 -0.08 9.61 -1.05
N THR A 165 -1.13 9.24 -1.79
CA THR A 165 -2.51 9.47 -1.34
C THR A 165 -2.80 8.74 -0.02
N LEU A 166 -2.30 7.52 0.15
CA LEU A 166 -2.50 6.73 1.37
C LEU A 166 -1.62 7.22 2.55
N LEU A 167 -0.42 7.73 2.27
CA LEU A 167 0.54 8.21 3.27
C LEU A 167 0.23 9.63 3.78
N ALA A 168 -0.20 10.53 2.89
CA ALA A 168 -0.31 11.97 3.16
C ALA A 168 -1.09 12.35 4.44
N PRO A 169 -2.20 11.69 4.81
CA PRO A 169 -2.95 12.03 6.03
C PRO A 169 -2.21 11.68 7.32
N PHE A 170 -1.21 10.81 7.25
CA PHE A 170 -0.51 10.27 8.41
C PHE A 170 0.92 10.77 8.52
N VAL A 171 1.48 11.30 7.43
CA VAL A 171 2.88 11.73 7.36
C VAL A 171 2.94 13.20 6.99
N GLN A 172 3.33 14.03 7.96
CA GLN A 172 3.40 15.48 7.77
C GLN A 172 4.45 15.85 6.72
N GLY A 173 4.07 16.74 5.81
CA GLY A 173 4.99 17.27 4.79
C GLY A 173 5.28 16.31 3.64
N ARG A 174 4.45 15.27 3.42
CA ARG A 174 4.59 14.43 2.21
C ARG A 174 4.39 15.26 0.94
N ALA A 175 5.25 14.99 -0.04
CA ALA A 175 5.07 15.48 -1.39
C ALA A 175 3.80 14.85 -1.98
N ALA A 176 3.13 15.58 -2.85
CA ALA A 176 2.05 15.00 -3.64
C ALA A 176 2.65 14.07 -4.69
N GLY A 177 1.99 12.93 -4.93
CA GLY A 177 2.41 11.98 -5.94
C GLY A 177 2.36 12.58 -7.35
N VAL A 178 3.30 12.14 -8.19
CA VAL A 178 3.52 12.71 -9.54
C VAL A 178 3.18 11.73 -10.66
N VAL A 179 3.25 10.44 -10.38
CA VAL A 179 3.05 9.37 -11.36
C VAL A 179 2.35 8.16 -10.74
N TYR A 180 1.61 7.41 -11.55
CA TYR A 180 1.25 6.04 -11.21
C TYR A 180 2.37 5.13 -11.75
N THR A 181 3.32 4.73 -10.90
CA THR A 181 4.49 3.93 -11.32
C THR A 181 4.03 2.58 -11.90
N ARG A 182 3.00 2.01 -11.30
CA ARG A 182 2.16 0.95 -11.86
C ARG A 182 0.84 1.54 -12.35
N ASN A 183 0.64 1.56 -13.67
CA ASN A 183 -0.52 2.23 -14.27
C ASN A 183 -1.85 1.50 -13.97
N LEU A 184 -2.18 0.41 -14.65
CA LEU A 184 -3.39 -0.36 -14.36
C LEU A 184 -3.07 -1.48 -13.37
N PRO A 185 -3.95 -1.77 -12.39
CA PRO A 185 -5.31 -1.23 -12.25
C PRO A 185 -5.36 0.15 -11.58
N TYR A 186 -4.32 0.53 -10.85
CA TYR A 186 -4.32 1.59 -9.82
C TYR A 186 -4.75 2.98 -10.33
N LYS A 187 -4.36 3.39 -11.53
CA LYS A 187 -4.78 4.66 -12.15
C LYS A 187 -6.29 4.80 -12.29
N LYS A 188 -7.04 3.70 -12.36
CA LYS A 188 -8.52 3.76 -12.42
C LYS A 188 -9.13 4.35 -11.14
N LEU A 189 -8.44 4.22 -9.99
CA LEU A 189 -8.89 4.79 -8.72
C LEU A 189 -8.84 6.32 -8.69
N GLN A 190 -8.08 6.96 -9.59
CA GLN A 190 -8.07 8.42 -9.73
C GLN A 190 -9.50 8.98 -9.83
N LYS A 191 -10.38 8.31 -10.59
CA LYS A 191 -11.79 8.72 -10.72
C LYS A 191 -12.55 8.69 -9.39
N VAL A 192 -12.24 7.73 -8.52
CA VAL A 192 -12.85 7.61 -7.19
C VAL A 192 -12.32 8.71 -6.28
N LEU A 193 -11.01 8.94 -6.29
CA LEU A 193 -10.34 9.96 -5.49
C LEU A 193 -10.84 11.37 -5.81
N ASP A 194 -11.09 11.64 -7.09
CA ASP A 194 -11.52 12.96 -7.60
C ASP A 194 -13.03 13.20 -7.48
N ALA A 195 -13.80 12.14 -7.25
CA ALA A 195 -15.24 12.22 -7.23
C ALA A 195 -15.77 12.83 -5.94
N GLN A 196 -16.90 13.52 -6.07
CA GLN A 196 -17.74 13.92 -4.94
C GLN A 196 -18.25 12.67 -4.20
N PRO A 197 -18.47 12.73 -2.87
CA PRO A 197 -18.83 11.58 -2.05
C PRO A 197 -19.98 10.74 -2.62
N GLU A 198 -21.00 11.36 -3.19
CA GLU A 198 -22.20 10.69 -3.72
C GLU A 198 -21.94 9.87 -4.99
N LYS A 199 -20.81 10.13 -5.68
CA LYS A 199 -20.41 9.40 -6.90
C LYS A 199 -19.39 8.31 -6.62
N ARG A 200 -18.71 8.35 -5.47
CA ARG A 200 -17.65 7.39 -5.11
C ARG A 200 -18.15 5.94 -5.07
N PRO A 201 -19.33 5.59 -4.51
CA PRO A 201 -19.76 4.19 -4.45
C PRO A 201 -19.90 3.54 -5.83
N ALA A 202 -20.53 4.22 -6.77
CA ALA A 202 -20.73 3.71 -8.13
C ALA A 202 -19.40 3.57 -8.89
N LEU A 203 -18.45 4.49 -8.68
CA LEU A 203 -17.14 4.45 -9.30
C LEU A 203 -16.25 3.34 -8.70
N MET A 204 -16.31 3.13 -7.39
CA MET A 204 -15.60 2.03 -6.73
C MET A 204 -16.17 0.67 -7.15
N ALA A 205 -17.49 0.54 -7.22
CA ALA A 205 -18.14 -0.66 -7.74
C ALA A 205 -17.63 -1.01 -9.14
N LYS A 206 -17.58 -0.01 -10.04
CA LYS A 206 -17.04 -0.19 -11.40
C LYS A 206 -15.55 -0.55 -11.40
N TYR A 207 -14.75 0.05 -10.53
CA TYR A 207 -13.33 -0.31 -10.39
C TYR A 207 -13.16 -1.78 -10.05
N LEU A 208 -13.91 -2.27 -9.06
CA LEU A 208 -13.88 -3.67 -8.61
C LEU A 208 -14.34 -4.66 -9.70
N ASP A 209 -15.33 -4.29 -10.52
CA ASP A 209 -15.75 -5.10 -11.67
C ASP A 209 -14.65 -5.25 -12.73
N GLU A 210 -13.82 -4.22 -12.89
CA GLU A 210 -12.75 -4.19 -13.88
C GLU A 210 -11.39 -4.65 -13.31
N TRP A 211 -11.27 -4.80 -11.99
CA TRP A 211 -10.00 -4.92 -11.26
C TRP A 211 -9.13 -6.04 -11.82
N TYR A 212 -9.60 -7.28 -11.80
CA TYR A 212 -8.81 -8.44 -12.22
C TYR A 212 -8.33 -8.34 -13.67
N THR A 213 -9.21 -7.95 -14.59
CA THR A 213 -8.84 -7.78 -16.01
C THR A 213 -7.89 -6.61 -16.23
N ALA A 214 -8.02 -5.55 -15.43
CA ALA A 214 -7.11 -4.41 -15.45
C ALA A 214 -5.73 -4.78 -14.90
N SER A 215 -5.66 -5.74 -13.98
CA SER A 215 -4.43 -6.26 -13.37
C SER A 215 -3.63 -7.24 -14.24
N ARG A 216 -4.00 -7.48 -15.51
CA ARG A 216 -3.31 -8.45 -16.40
C ARG A 216 -1.80 -8.26 -16.64
N ARG A 217 -1.21 -7.16 -16.16
CA ARG A 217 0.22 -6.86 -16.23
C ARG A 217 0.91 -6.95 -14.87
N GLU A 218 0.16 -7.24 -13.82
CA GLU A 218 0.66 -7.39 -12.46
C GLU A 218 1.16 -8.81 -12.23
N GLY A 219 2.17 -8.94 -11.37
CA GLY A 219 2.84 -10.23 -11.11
C GLY A 219 1.94 -11.29 -10.47
N TYR A 220 0.83 -10.89 -9.84
CA TYR A 220 -0.16 -11.79 -9.24
C TYR A 220 -1.22 -12.30 -10.22
N TYR A 221 -1.34 -11.73 -11.42
CA TYR A 221 -2.37 -12.13 -12.38
C TYR A 221 -2.18 -13.59 -12.82
N GLU A 222 -3.27 -14.36 -12.88
CA GLU A 222 -3.26 -15.81 -13.20
C GLU A 222 -2.36 -16.68 -12.30
N LYS A 223 -1.97 -16.18 -11.11
CA LYS A 223 -1.17 -16.96 -10.14
C LYS A 223 -1.97 -17.93 -9.25
N HIS A 224 -3.27 -18.11 -9.45
CA HIS A 224 -4.09 -18.98 -8.58
C HIS A 224 -3.65 -20.45 -8.59
N ASP A 225 -3.00 -20.91 -9.66
CA ASP A 225 -2.43 -22.26 -9.75
C ASP A 225 -0.95 -22.34 -9.31
N CYS A 226 -0.35 -21.22 -8.91
CA CYS A 226 1.08 -21.19 -8.53
C CYS A 226 1.28 -21.52 -7.04
N PRO A 227 2.36 -22.24 -6.69
CA PRO A 227 2.84 -22.32 -5.31
C PRO A 227 3.05 -20.91 -4.77
N GLY A 228 2.46 -20.61 -3.61
CA GLY A 228 2.50 -19.27 -3.02
C GLY A 228 1.37 -18.32 -3.43
N PHE A 229 0.30 -18.80 -4.08
CA PHE A 229 -0.93 -18.02 -4.22
C PHE A 229 -1.49 -17.62 -2.86
N THR A 230 -1.63 -16.32 -2.60
CA THR A 230 -2.15 -15.77 -1.34
C THR A 230 -3.52 -15.12 -1.50
N GLY A 231 -4.25 -15.37 -2.59
CA GLY A 231 -5.57 -14.79 -2.85
C GLY A 231 -5.59 -13.55 -3.73
N TYR A 232 -6.78 -13.25 -4.24
CA TYR A 232 -7.05 -12.07 -5.06
C TYR A 232 -7.80 -11.01 -4.26
N TRP A 233 -7.07 -10.00 -3.79
CA TRP A 233 -7.63 -8.94 -2.96
C TRP A 233 -7.22 -7.56 -3.45
N SER A 234 -8.22 -6.70 -3.65
CA SER A 234 -8.01 -5.27 -3.88
C SER A 234 -7.93 -4.55 -2.52
N TYR A 235 -6.79 -4.70 -1.84
CA TYR A 235 -6.56 -4.04 -0.55
C TYR A 235 -6.61 -2.52 -0.67
N GLU A 236 -6.20 -1.98 -1.81
CA GLU A 236 -6.26 -0.55 -2.10
C GLU A 236 -7.70 -0.02 -2.24
N ALA A 237 -8.64 -0.82 -2.76
CA ALA A 237 -10.05 -0.44 -2.77
C ALA A 237 -10.59 -0.35 -1.34
N ALA A 238 -10.28 -1.33 -0.49
CA ALA A 238 -10.67 -1.29 0.92
C ALA A 238 -10.04 -0.11 1.67
N ALA A 239 -8.73 0.13 1.49
CA ALA A 239 -8.04 1.24 2.13
C ALA A 239 -8.63 2.59 1.71
N ILE A 240 -8.92 2.80 0.41
CA ILE A 240 -9.57 4.01 -0.09
C ILE A 240 -11.01 4.13 0.42
N THR A 241 -11.78 3.04 0.44
CA THR A 241 -13.14 3.05 0.98
C THR A 241 -13.18 3.46 2.44
N TRP A 242 -12.28 2.90 3.25
CA TRP A 242 -12.14 3.30 4.65
C TRP A 242 -11.69 4.76 4.76
N LEU A 243 -10.65 5.15 4.03
CA LEU A 243 -10.01 6.46 4.11
C LEU A 243 -10.93 7.61 3.67
N LEU A 244 -11.77 7.38 2.67
CA LEU A 244 -12.72 8.37 2.13
C LEU A 244 -14.14 8.21 2.67
N GLU A 245 -14.34 7.33 3.65
CA GLU A 245 -15.64 7.00 4.26
C GLU A 245 -16.73 6.69 3.20
N ILE A 246 -16.36 5.94 2.16
CA ILE A 246 -17.29 5.61 1.07
C ILE A 246 -18.32 4.60 1.60
N ASP A 247 -19.62 4.84 1.36
CA ASP A 247 -20.63 3.80 1.58
C ASP A 247 -20.41 2.67 0.57
N ASP A 248 -20.03 1.52 1.10
CA ASP A 248 -19.75 0.29 0.34
C ASP A 248 -20.95 -0.65 0.20
N SER A 249 -22.13 -0.23 0.64
CA SER A 249 -23.36 -1.06 0.59
C SER A 249 -23.66 -1.66 -0.78
N SER A 250 -23.33 -0.95 -1.86
CA SER A 250 -23.59 -1.40 -3.24
C SER A 250 -22.51 -2.30 -3.84
N TYR A 251 -21.40 -2.55 -3.15
CA TYR A 251 -20.29 -3.37 -3.67
C TYR A 251 -19.57 -4.25 -2.64
N ARG A 252 -20.09 -4.34 -1.41
CA ARG A 252 -19.54 -5.18 -0.33
C ARG A 252 -19.44 -6.67 -0.70
N ASP A 253 -20.30 -7.15 -1.60
CA ASP A 253 -20.36 -8.52 -2.06
C ASP A 253 -19.48 -8.81 -3.29
N LYS A 254 -18.74 -7.81 -3.80
CA LYS A 254 -17.85 -8.02 -4.96
C LYS A 254 -16.66 -8.89 -4.58
N PHE A 255 -16.35 -9.82 -5.47
CA PHE A 255 -15.41 -10.92 -5.24
C PHE A 255 -14.03 -10.50 -4.70
N PHE A 256 -13.43 -9.44 -5.26
CA PHE A 256 -12.07 -9.00 -4.89
C PHE A 256 -12.03 -7.97 -3.75
N TYR A 257 -13.18 -7.60 -3.18
CA TYR A 257 -13.29 -6.52 -2.20
C TYR A 257 -13.23 -7.07 -0.76
N PRO A 258 -12.21 -6.71 0.04
CA PRO A 258 -12.08 -7.23 1.39
C PRO A 258 -12.92 -6.43 2.40
N ALA A 259 -14.24 -6.58 2.32
CA ALA A 259 -15.22 -5.82 3.14
C ALA A 259 -14.95 -5.92 4.66
N GLU A 260 -14.59 -7.11 5.13
CA GLU A 260 -14.31 -7.35 6.57
C GLU A 260 -13.15 -6.50 7.10
N LEU A 261 -12.12 -6.22 6.27
CA LEU A 261 -11.03 -5.33 6.67
C LEU A 261 -11.51 -3.89 6.83
N VAL A 262 -12.46 -3.44 6.01
CA VAL A 262 -13.04 -2.11 6.13
C VAL A 262 -13.88 -1.99 7.40
N ASP A 263 -14.70 -2.99 7.70
CA ASP A 263 -15.49 -3.04 8.93
C ASP A 263 -14.60 -3.07 10.16
N TYR A 264 -13.54 -3.87 10.14
CA TYR A 264 -12.55 -3.94 11.21
C TYR A 264 -11.86 -2.58 11.42
N ALA A 265 -11.41 -1.93 10.35
CA ALA A 265 -10.77 -0.62 10.42
C ALA A 265 -11.71 0.46 10.97
N ARG A 266 -12.99 0.46 10.56
CA ARG A 266 -14.04 1.37 11.06
C ARG A 266 -14.33 1.15 12.56
N ALA A 267 -14.28 -0.09 13.02
CA ALA A 267 -14.50 -0.41 14.44
C ALA A 267 -13.38 0.10 15.35
N GLN A 268 -12.15 0.23 14.84
CA GLN A 268 -10.99 0.64 15.64
C GLN A 268 -10.71 2.14 15.63
N TYR A 269 -11.18 2.86 14.62
CA TYR A 269 -10.88 4.28 14.44
C TYR A 269 -12.11 5.08 14.01
N SER A 270 -12.31 6.23 14.65
CA SER A 270 -13.22 7.28 14.16
C SER A 270 -12.38 8.30 13.40
N MET A 271 -12.60 8.45 12.09
CA MET A 271 -11.68 9.13 11.15
C MET A 271 -12.15 10.47 10.52
N PRO A 272 -12.87 11.38 11.20
CA PRO A 272 -13.23 12.65 10.58
C PRO A 272 -12.03 13.47 10.02
N GLN A 273 -10.88 13.44 10.71
CA GLN A 273 -9.76 14.33 10.41
C GLN A 273 -8.91 13.93 9.19
N ALA A 274 -8.76 12.63 8.89
CA ALA A 274 -7.93 12.19 7.76
C ALA A 274 -8.65 12.35 6.41
N ALA A 275 -9.95 12.06 6.38
CA ALA A 275 -10.80 12.32 5.22
C ALA A 275 -10.85 13.84 4.92
N GLU A 276 -10.94 14.67 5.95
CA GLU A 276 -10.88 16.13 5.84
C GLU A 276 -9.51 16.62 5.33
N GLN A 277 -8.40 16.01 5.76
CA GLN A 277 -7.07 16.34 5.23
C GLN A 277 -6.91 16.03 3.73
N LEU A 278 -7.44 14.90 3.25
CA LEU A 278 -7.45 14.58 1.81
C LEU A 278 -8.33 15.55 1.02
N GLN A 279 -9.46 15.93 1.57
CA GLN A 279 -10.37 16.90 0.95
C GLN A 279 -9.82 18.33 0.97
N THR A 280 -9.07 18.70 2.01
CA THR A 280 -8.46 20.04 2.10
C THR A 280 -7.14 20.16 1.32
N GLY A 281 -6.53 19.04 0.94
CA GLY A 281 -5.33 18.97 0.10
C GLY A 281 -5.59 18.81 -1.40
N ARG A 282 -6.86 18.64 -1.82
CA ARG A 282 -7.25 18.45 -3.22
C ARG A 282 -8.52 19.23 -3.54
N ALA A 283 -8.60 19.77 -4.74
CA ALA A 283 -9.80 20.46 -5.21
C ALA A 283 -10.02 20.21 -6.70
N ALA A 284 -11.23 19.81 -7.08
CA ALA A 284 -11.57 19.61 -8.47
C ALA A 284 -11.62 20.95 -9.21
N ALA A 285 -11.24 20.97 -10.48
CA ALA A 285 -11.44 22.16 -11.30
C ALA A 285 -12.93 22.53 -11.40
N ASN A 286 -13.16 23.82 -11.65
CA ASN A 286 -14.47 24.48 -11.59
C ASN A 286 -15.17 24.38 -10.23
N THR A 287 -14.46 24.04 -9.16
CA THR A 287 -14.95 24.17 -7.78
C THR A 287 -14.24 25.32 -7.07
N ALA A 288 -14.89 25.84 -6.03
CA ALA A 288 -14.32 26.90 -5.20
C ALA A 288 -13.16 26.35 -4.37
N CYS A 289 -12.05 27.07 -4.33
CA CYS A 289 -10.87 26.71 -3.59
C CYS A 289 -11.21 26.57 -2.09
N PRO A 290 -10.93 25.42 -1.46
CA PRO A 290 -11.41 25.16 -0.10
C PRO A 290 -10.67 26.00 0.95
N ARG A 291 -9.45 26.46 0.65
CA ARG A 291 -8.61 27.28 1.54
C ARG A 291 -7.59 28.11 0.77
N SER A 292 -7.32 29.32 1.26
CA SER A 292 -6.32 30.20 0.65
C SER A 292 -4.91 29.63 0.75
N GLY A 293 -4.11 29.78 -0.30
CA GLY A 293 -2.69 29.43 -0.33
C GLY A 293 -2.23 28.94 -1.70
N TRP A 294 -1.04 28.35 -1.78
CA TRP A 294 -0.47 27.82 -3.01
C TRP A 294 -1.02 26.45 -3.36
N TRP A 295 -1.39 26.30 -4.62
CA TRP A 295 -1.85 25.05 -5.21
C TRP A 295 -1.19 24.85 -6.57
N TRP A 296 -1.14 23.60 -7.01
CA TRP A 296 -0.63 23.25 -8.34
C TRP A 296 -1.47 22.13 -8.95
N THR A 297 -1.34 21.91 -10.25
CA THR A 297 -1.98 20.77 -10.93
C THR A 297 -1.07 20.18 -12.02
N PRO A 298 -0.97 18.84 -12.14
CA PRO A 298 -0.22 18.21 -13.21
C PRO A 298 -0.86 18.42 -14.59
N ALA A 299 -2.11 18.90 -14.64
CA ALA A 299 -2.84 19.12 -15.88
C ALA A 299 -2.31 20.31 -16.72
N GLN A 300 -1.45 21.16 -16.15
CA GLN A 300 -0.77 22.23 -16.86
C GLN A 300 0.66 22.41 -16.32
N PHE A 301 1.63 22.54 -17.24
CA PHE A 301 3.01 22.86 -16.87
C PHE A 301 3.09 24.24 -16.18
N ALA A 302 3.88 24.34 -15.12
CA ALA A 302 4.05 25.56 -14.32
C ALA A 302 2.72 26.15 -13.80
N SER A 303 1.77 25.29 -13.41
CA SER A 303 0.45 25.68 -12.90
C SER A 303 0.44 26.21 -11.48
N ARG A 304 1.54 26.07 -10.72
CA ARG A 304 1.64 26.49 -9.31
C ARG A 304 1.24 27.95 -9.17
N ARG A 305 0.19 28.21 -8.40
CA ARG A 305 -0.26 29.57 -8.09
C ARG A 305 -1.00 29.64 -6.77
N GLU A 306 -1.04 30.84 -6.20
CA GLU A 306 -1.86 31.13 -5.03
C GLU A 306 -3.34 31.25 -5.43
N PHE A 307 -4.22 30.71 -4.60
CA PHE A 307 -5.67 30.87 -4.68
C PHE A 307 -6.18 31.46 -3.38
N ALA A 308 -7.20 32.31 -3.46
CA ALA A 308 -7.99 32.67 -2.28
C ALA A 308 -9.07 31.61 -1.99
N GLN A 309 -9.42 31.40 -0.72
CA GLN A 309 -10.59 30.60 -0.35
C GLN A 309 -11.84 31.13 -1.07
N GLY A 310 -12.59 30.24 -1.70
CA GLY A 310 -13.75 30.59 -2.52
C GLY A 310 -13.43 30.86 -4.00
N GLU A 311 -12.16 31.03 -4.38
CA GLU A 311 -11.75 31.28 -5.76
C GLU A 311 -11.98 30.05 -6.63
N LEU A 312 -12.58 30.23 -7.82
CA LEU A 312 -12.78 29.13 -8.76
C LEU A 312 -11.45 28.62 -9.32
N MET A 313 -11.22 27.32 -9.18
CA MET A 313 -9.99 26.69 -9.65
C MET A 313 -10.11 26.30 -11.14
N PRO A 314 -9.17 26.72 -12.02
CA PRO A 314 -9.29 26.53 -13.46
C PRO A 314 -9.31 25.06 -13.89
N ASP A 315 -9.98 24.79 -15.01
CA ASP A 315 -9.93 23.49 -15.69
C ASP A 315 -9.05 23.53 -16.94
N PHE A 316 -8.34 22.43 -17.19
CA PHE A 316 -7.50 22.18 -18.35
C PHE A 316 -8.01 20.95 -19.12
N PRO A 317 -9.15 21.06 -19.84
CA PRO A 317 -9.81 19.92 -20.49
C PRO A 317 -8.99 19.28 -21.63
N SER A 318 -7.96 19.97 -22.13
CA SER A 318 -7.01 19.45 -23.12
C SER A 318 -5.87 18.62 -22.52
N SER A 319 -5.84 18.45 -21.20
CA SER A 319 -4.80 17.71 -20.49
C SER A 319 -4.82 16.21 -20.79
N SER A 320 -3.65 15.61 -20.93
CA SER A 320 -3.48 14.15 -21.02
C SER A 320 -3.63 13.42 -19.68
N TYR A 321 -3.71 14.17 -18.57
CA TYR A 321 -3.81 13.63 -17.20
C TYR A 321 -5.24 13.29 -16.78
N GLY A 322 -6.26 13.62 -17.58
CA GLY A 322 -7.67 13.39 -17.24
C GLY A 322 -8.33 14.64 -16.66
N ALA A 323 -9.22 14.46 -15.67
CA ALA A 323 -9.87 15.59 -15.01
C ALA A 323 -8.84 16.46 -14.28
N THR A 324 -9.03 17.79 -14.33
CA THR A 324 -8.11 18.71 -13.66
C THR A 324 -8.37 18.72 -12.16
N ILE A 325 -7.34 18.35 -11.40
CA ILE A 325 -7.36 18.37 -9.94
C ILE A 325 -6.21 19.24 -9.47
N TRP A 326 -6.53 20.18 -8.61
CA TRP A 326 -5.58 21.03 -7.92
C TRP A 326 -5.18 20.37 -6.60
N TYR A 327 -3.89 20.42 -6.31
CA TYR A 327 -3.25 19.86 -5.12
C TYR A 327 -2.68 21.01 -4.31
N TRP A 328 -2.92 20.98 -3.00
CA TRP A 328 -2.32 21.93 -2.07
C TRP A 328 -0.81 21.77 -2.12
N ASP A 329 -0.07 22.87 -2.28
CA ASP A 329 1.37 22.84 -2.22
C ASP A 329 1.83 22.84 -0.75
N ILE A 330 2.63 21.87 -0.32
CA ILE A 330 3.16 21.91 1.05
C ILE A 330 4.11 23.10 1.25
N ASN A 331 4.74 23.59 0.17
CA ASN A 331 5.50 24.81 0.17
C ASN A 331 4.56 25.99 -0.09
N GLN A 332 4.37 26.83 0.93
CA GLN A 332 3.49 27.99 0.89
C GLN A 332 4.25 29.32 0.71
N GLU A 333 5.54 29.24 0.38
CA GLU A 333 6.40 30.40 0.09
C GLU A 333 6.40 30.80 -1.38
#